data_AF-A0A9X8UQM3-F1
#
_entry.id   AF-A0A9X8UQM3-F1
#
_cell.length_a   1.000
_cell.length_b   1.000
_cell.length_c   1.000
_cell.angle_alpha   90.00
_cell.angle_beta   90.00
_cell.angle_gamma   90.00
#
_symmetry.space_group_name_H-M   'P 1'
#
loop_
_entity.id
_entity.type
_entity.pdbx_description
1 polymer ?
#
loop_
_entity_poly.entity_id
_entity_poly.type
_entity_poly.pdbx_seq_one_letter_code
_entity_poly.pdbx_strand_id
1 'polypeptide(L)'
;MIEFHIPLFQIFTLLAAVVFPLLVGLVTKRETNPGRKAVFLAALSVLISLCTELAAALQAGTVYNVGTALLTGLGSFLVAVAMHYGLWKPTGVADKLQEVGTGKHEAE
;
A
#
# COMPACT_ATOMS: atom_id res chain seq x y z
N MET A 1 -8.31 -41.25 2.48
CA MET A 1 -7.53 -40.67 1.37
C MET A 1 -7.11 -39.28 1.81
N ILE A 2 -5.81 -39.03 1.98
CA ILE A 2 -5.30 -37.67 2.24
C ILE A 2 -4.92 -37.11 0.87
N GLU A 3 -5.53 -35.99 0.49
CA GLU A 3 -5.23 -35.30 -0.76
C GLU A 3 -4.29 -34.13 -0.47
N PHE A 4 -3.16 -34.08 -1.18
CA PHE A 4 -2.20 -32.99 -1.08
C PHE A 4 -2.45 -32.01 -2.23
N HIS A 5 -3.15 -30.91 -1.93
CA HIS A 5 -3.34 -29.80 -2.86
C HIS A 5 -2.81 -28.52 -2.21
N ILE A 6 -1.99 -27.75 -2.93
CA ILE A 6 -1.57 -26.42 -2.51
C ILE A 6 -2.26 -25.40 -3.41
N PRO A 7 -3.32 -24.72 -2.92
CA PRO A 7 -3.97 -23.66 -3.66
C PRO A 7 -3.04 -22.44 -3.78
N LEU A 8 -3.11 -21.76 -4.92
CA LEU A 8 -2.28 -20.60 -5.24
C LEU A 8 -2.38 -19.48 -4.18
N PHE A 9 -3.55 -19.25 -3.59
CA PHE A 9 -3.70 -18.21 -2.57
C PHE A 9 -2.80 -18.46 -1.34
N GLN A 10 -2.60 -19.71 -0.92
CA GLN A 10 -1.72 -20.03 0.21
C GLN A 10 -0.25 -19.72 -0.11
N ILE A 11 0.17 -19.86 -1.37
CA ILE A 11 1.52 -19.47 -1.81
C ILE A 11 1.70 -17.95 -1.68
N PHE A 12 0.72 -17.17 -2.12
CA PHE A 12 0.75 -15.70 -1.97
C PHE A 12 0.69 -15.27 -0.50
N THR A 13 -0.10 -15.93 0.33
CA THR A 13 -0.11 -15.68 1.78
C THR A 13 1.25 -15.95 2.42
N LEU A 14 1.93 -17.02 2.01
CA LEU A 14 3.27 -17.37 2.52
C LEU A 14 4.34 -16.37 2.05
N LEU A 15 4.29 -15.97 0.78
CA LEU A 15 5.10 -14.86 0.25
C LEU A 15 4.88 -13.58 1.07
N ALA A 16 3.64 -13.26 1.40
CA ALA A 16 3.30 -12.07 2.16
C ALA A 16 3.77 -12.12 3.62
N ALA A 17 3.75 -13.29 4.24
CA ALA A 17 4.20 -13.48 5.63
C ALA A 17 5.72 -13.49 5.78
N VAL A 18 6.47 -13.90 4.75
CA VAL A 18 7.92 -14.15 4.87
C VAL A 18 8.73 -13.24 3.94
N VAL A 19 8.45 -13.25 2.64
CA VAL A 19 9.29 -12.59 1.64
C VAL A 19 9.12 -11.08 1.69
N PHE A 20 7.90 -10.57 1.80
CA PHE A 20 7.67 -9.12 1.86
C PHE A 20 8.32 -8.46 3.09
N PRO A 21 8.21 -8.98 4.33
CA PRO A 21 8.94 -8.45 5.47
C PRO A 21 10.47 -8.45 5.29
N LEU A 22 11.02 -9.47 4.63
CA LEU A 22 12.45 -9.52 4.32
C LEU A 22 12.86 -8.45 3.31
N LEU A 23 12.05 -8.19 2.29
CA LEU A 23 12.29 -7.10 1.34
C LEU A 23 12.19 -5.73 2.02
N VAL A 24 11.21 -5.53 2.90
CA VAL A 24 11.10 -4.31 3.74
C VAL A 24 12.37 -4.16 4.58
N GLY A 25 12.80 -5.21 5.26
CA GLY A 25 14.01 -5.26 6.07
C GLY A 25 15.28 -4.95 5.26
N LEU A 26 15.38 -5.48 4.04
CA LEU A 26 16.50 -5.24 3.14
C LEU A 26 16.56 -3.78 2.69
N VAL A 27 15.42 -3.23 2.24
CA VAL A 27 15.32 -1.82 1.83
C VAL A 27 15.68 -0.91 3.00
N THR A 28 15.14 -1.18 4.19
CA THR A 28 15.37 -0.37 5.38
C THR A 28 16.81 -0.40 5.88
N LYS A 29 17.53 -1.50 5.68
CA LYS A 29 18.94 -1.68 6.04
C LYS A 29 19.90 -1.11 5.00
N ARG A 30 19.59 -1.24 3.71
CA ARG A 30 20.50 -0.87 2.62
C ARG A 30 20.39 0.61 2.22
N GLU A 31 19.19 1.18 2.28
CA GLU A 31 18.97 2.58 1.88
C GLU A 31 19.14 3.52 3.08
N THR A 32 20.20 4.32 3.03
CA THR A 32 20.53 5.34 4.04
C THR A 32 19.91 6.71 3.73
N ASN A 33 19.55 6.97 2.47
CA ASN A 33 18.84 8.19 2.11
C ASN A 33 17.36 8.08 2.51
N PRO A 34 16.84 8.98 3.36
CA PRO A 34 15.47 8.88 3.87
C PRO A 34 14.40 9.06 2.79
N GLY A 35 14.66 9.86 1.75
CA GLY A 35 13.73 10.05 0.62
C GLY A 35 13.63 8.81 -0.26
N ARG A 36 14.77 8.26 -0.69
CA ARG A 36 14.80 7.03 -1.51
C ARG A 36 14.22 5.84 -0.76
N LYS A 37 14.57 5.68 0.52
CA LYS A 37 14.02 4.63 1.38
C LYS A 37 12.49 4.69 1.42
N ALA A 38 11.92 5.87 1.58
CA ALA A 38 10.47 6.02 1.63
C ALA A 38 9.79 5.71 0.29
N VAL A 39 10.37 6.14 -0.84
CA VAL A 39 9.84 5.80 -2.16
C VAL A 39 9.88 4.29 -2.39
N PHE A 40 10.98 3.62 -2.04
CA PHE A 40 11.06 2.16 -2.16
C PHE A 40 10.09 1.44 -1.23
N LEU A 41 9.92 1.92 0.00
CA LEU A 41 8.93 1.35 0.92
C LEU A 41 7.49 1.59 0.46
N ALA A 42 7.19 2.75 -0.13
CA ALA A 42 5.89 3.03 -0.74
C ALA A 42 5.64 2.15 -1.98
N ALA A 43 6.65 1.92 -2.80
CA ALA A 43 6.52 1.00 -3.94
C ALA A 43 6.31 -0.44 -3.47
N LEU A 44 7.02 -0.85 -2.42
CA LEU A 44 6.88 -2.17 -1.84
C LEU A 44 5.50 -2.36 -1.18
N SER A 45 4.95 -1.35 -0.52
CA SER A 45 3.61 -1.42 0.07
C SER A 45 2.53 -1.61 -1.00
N VAL A 46 2.67 -0.98 -2.17
CA VAL A 46 1.76 -1.17 -3.30
C VAL A 46 1.82 -2.61 -3.81
N LEU A 47 3.04 -3.15 -4.00
CA LEU A 47 3.23 -4.54 -4.40
C LEU A 47 2.61 -5.52 -3.39
N ILE A 48 2.81 -5.26 -2.09
CA ILE A 48 2.20 -6.05 -1.01
C ILE A 48 0.67 -6.03 -1.11
N SER A 49 0.07 -4.84 -1.28
CA SER A 49 -1.39 -4.70 -1.43
C SER A 49 -1.92 -5.45 -2.65
N LEU A 50 -1.28 -5.31 -3.81
CA LEU A 50 -1.68 -6.03 -5.03
C LEU A 50 -1.64 -7.56 -4.84
N CYS A 51 -0.56 -8.09 -4.25
CA CYS A 51 -0.47 -9.52 -3.97
C CYS A 51 -1.50 -9.98 -2.92
N THR A 52 -1.84 -9.13 -1.95
CA THR A 52 -2.84 -9.43 -0.93
C THR A 52 -4.25 -9.47 -1.52
N GLU A 53 -4.60 -8.49 -2.37
CA GLU A 53 -5.87 -8.47 -3.09
C GLU A 53 -5.99 -9.64 -4.07
N LEU A 54 -4.91 -9.98 -4.78
CA LEU A 54 -4.87 -11.14 -5.66
C LEU A 54 -5.07 -12.44 -4.87
N ALA A 55 -4.41 -12.62 -3.73
CA ALA A 55 -4.63 -13.77 -2.87
C ALA A 55 -6.08 -13.86 -2.40
N ALA A 56 -6.68 -12.73 -2.02
CA ALA A 56 -8.09 -12.65 -1.61
C ALA A 56 -9.04 -13.00 -2.77
N ALA A 57 -8.79 -12.51 -3.98
CA ALA A 57 -9.60 -12.83 -5.16
C ALA A 57 -9.50 -14.32 -5.54
N LEU A 58 -8.29 -14.89 -5.47
CA LEU A 58 -8.05 -16.32 -5.69
C LEU A 58 -8.75 -17.19 -4.63
N GLN A 59 -8.75 -16.75 -3.37
CA GLN A 59 -9.46 -17.43 -2.28
C GLN A 59 -10.98 -17.34 -2.45
N ALA A 60 -11.49 -16.20 -2.88
CA ALA A 60 -12.92 -15.95 -3.10
C ALA A 60 -13.44 -16.52 -4.43
N GLY A 61 -12.56 -17.00 -5.32
CA GLY A 61 -12.93 -17.47 -6.66
C GLY A 61 -13.46 -16.37 -7.58
N THR A 62 -13.10 -15.11 -7.32
CA THR A 62 -13.60 -13.95 -8.07
C THR A 62 -12.62 -13.53 -9.17
N VAL A 63 -13.15 -12.87 -10.20
CA VAL A 63 -12.31 -12.31 -11.27
C VAL A 63 -11.53 -11.11 -10.74
N TYR A 64 -10.21 -11.23 -10.71
CA TYR A 64 -9.34 -10.12 -10.30
C TYR A 64 -9.13 -9.14 -11.46
N ASN A 65 -9.64 -7.92 -11.31
CA ASN A 65 -9.38 -6.84 -12.26
C ASN A 65 -8.06 -6.14 -11.94
N VAL A 66 -6.99 -6.62 -12.58
CA VAL A 66 -5.63 -6.08 -12.44
C VAL A 66 -5.57 -4.59 -12.80
N GLY A 67 -6.37 -4.13 -13.78
CA GLY A 67 -6.39 -2.73 -14.21
C GLY A 67 -6.90 -1.79 -13.12
N THR A 68 -7.99 -2.17 -12.45
CA THR A 68 -8.52 -1.42 -11.31
C THR A 68 -7.54 -1.44 -10.14
N ALA A 69 -6.98 -2.59 -9.82
CA ALA A 69 -6.04 -2.72 -8.71
C ALA A 69 -4.76 -1.90 -8.94
N LEU A 70 -4.22 -1.89 -10.18
CA LEU A 70 -3.09 -1.06 -10.55
C LEU A 70 -3.40 0.43 -10.46
N LEU A 71 -4.58 0.87 -10.92
CA LEU A 71 -4.97 2.27 -10.84
C LEU A 71 -5.10 2.73 -9.38
N THR A 72 -5.74 1.93 -8.54
CA THR A 72 -5.89 2.20 -7.10
C THR A 72 -4.52 2.20 -6.41
N GLY A 73 -3.70 1.19 -6.66
CA GLY A 73 -2.35 1.07 -6.09
C GLY A 73 -1.44 2.22 -6.51
N LEU A 74 -1.48 2.63 -7.78
CA LEU A 74 -0.73 3.79 -8.27
C LEU A 74 -1.23 5.09 -7.62
N GLY A 75 -2.54 5.26 -7.46
CA GLY A 75 -3.10 6.39 -6.72
C GLY A 75 -2.58 6.46 -5.29
N SER A 76 -2.65 5.34 -4.55
CA SER A 76 -2.13 5.24 -3.18
C SER A 76 -0.62 5.49 -3.12
N PHE A 77 0.15 5.01 -4.09
CA PHE A 77 1.58 5.29 -4.21
C PHE A 77 1.86 6.78 -4.35
N LEU A 78 1.20 7.44 -5.31
CA LEU A 78 1.38 8.86 -5.57
C LEU A 78 1.00 9.70 -4.37
N VAL A 79 -0.09 9.35 -3.69
CA VAL A 79 -0.52 9.98 -2.42
C VAL A 79 0.54 9.79 -1.34
N ALA A 80 1.05 8.57 -1.14
CA ALA A 80 2.08 8.28 -0.14
C ALA A 80 3.38 9.06 -0.41
N VAL A 81 3.81 9.12 -1.68
CA VAL A 81 4.99 9.90 -2.09
C VAL A 81 4.74 11.40 -1.91
N ALA A 82 3.55 11.90 -2.28
CA ALA A 82 3.17 13.30 -2.11
C ALA A 82 3.17 13.71 -0.63
N MET A 83 2.64 12.87 0.25
CA MET A 83 2.68 13.05 1.69
C MET A 83 4.12 13.02 2.22
N HIS A 84 4.94 12.06 1.77
CA HIS A 84 6.32 11.89 2.25
C HIS A 84 7.22 13.08 1.92
N TYR A 85 7.17 13.59 0.70
CA TYR A 85 7.94 14.78 0.32
C TYR A 85 7.27 16.10 0.71
N GLY A 86 6.07 16.05 1.29
CA GLY A 86 5.31 17.26 1.61
C GLY A 86 4.98 18.09 0.37
N LEU A 87 4.77 17.44 -0.78
CA LEU A 87 4.42 18.10 -2.05
C LEU A 87 3.12 18.93 -1.93
N TRP A 88 2.27 18.61 -0.94
CA TRP A 88 1.07 19.38 -0.63
C TRP A 88 1.27 20.53 0.38
N LYS A 89 2.46 20.70 0.96
CA LYS A 89 2.78 21.85 1.82
C LYS A 89 2.72 23.19 1.06
N PRO A 90 3.34 23.36 -0.13
CA PRO A 90 3.25 24.62 -0.86
C PRO A 90 1.89 24.87 -1.52
N THR A 91 1.05 23.84 -1.68
CA THR A 91 -0.26 24.00 -2.34
C THR A 91 -1.37 24.43 -1.37
N GLY A 92 -1.11 24.46 -0.04
CA GLY A 92 -2.09 24.86 0.98
C GLY A 92 -3.32 23.94 1.07
N VAL A 93 -3.31 22.79 0.39
CA VAL A 93 -4.46 21.87 0.31
C VAL A 93 -4.74 21.25 1.67
N ALA A 94 -3.69 20.93 2.45
CA ALA A 94 -3.84 20.39 3.79
C ALA A 94 -4.50 21.40 4.74
N ASP A 95 -4.07 22.66 4.70
CA ASP A 95 -4.62 23.73 5.55
C ASP A 95 -6.10 24.00 5.21
N LYS A 96 -6.44 24.06 3.92
CA LYS A 96 -7.83 24.24 3.46
C LYS A 96 -8.74 23.07 3.77
N LEU A 97 -8.23 21.83 3.77
CA LEU A 97 -9.00 20.66 4.18
C LEU A 97 -9.24 20.63 5.70
N GLN A 98 -8.28 21.09 6.50
CA GLN A 98 -8.44 21.19 7.94
C GLN A 98 -9.47 22.25 8.34
N GLU A 99 -9.52 23.40 7.65
CA GLU A 99 -10.53 24.45 7.86
C GLU A 99 -11.98 23.95 7.74
N VAL A 100 -12.24 22.98 6.85
CA VAL A 100 -13.59 22.42 6.63
C VAL A 100 -14.06 21.57 7.83
N GLY A 101 -13.14 21.03 8.63
CA GLY A 101 -13.47 20.19 9.80
C GLY A 101 -13.69 20.97 11.11
N THR A 102 -13.15 22.18 11.24
CA THR A 102 -13.16 22.94 12.50
C THR A 102 -14.43 23.79 12.68
N GLY A 103 -15.24 23.99 11.64
CA GLY A 103 -16.36 24.93 11.64
C GLY A 103 -17.65 24.51 12.37
N LYS A 104 -17.68 23.41 13.14
CA LYS A 104 -18.94 22.87 13.70
C LYS A 104 -18.92 22.41 15.17
N HIS A 105 -18.00 22.91 16.00
CA HIS A 105 -18.01 22.67 17.45
C HIS A 105 -17.83 23.96 18.29
N GLU A 106 -18.35 25.10 17.82
CA GLU A 106 -18.37 26.35 18.60
C GLU A 106 -19.80 26.92 18.81
N ALA A 107 -20.81 26.05 18.83
CA ALA A 107 -22.15 26.45 19.21
C ALA A 107 -22.82 25.35 20.05
N GLU A 108 -22.45 25.26 21.33
CA GLU A 108 -23.35 24.96 22.45
C GLU A 108 -22.70 25.36 23.78
#